data_AF-A0A959AZA4-F1
#
_entry.id   AF-A0A959AZA4-F1
#
_cell.length_a   1.000
_cell.length_b   1.000
_cell.length_c   1.000
_cell.angle_alpha   90.00
_cell.angle_beta   90.00
_cell.angle_gamma   90.00
#
_symmetry.space_group_name_H-M   'P 1'
#
loop_
_entity.id
_entity.type
_entity.pdbx_description
1 polymer ?
#
loop_
_entity_poly.entity_id
_entity_poly.type
_entity_poly.pdbx_seq_one_letter_code
_entity_poly.pdbx_strand_id
1 'polypeptide(L)'
;MRKLIILSILSIALASCSNVGKFKEAIETLSTDWEGTTAKVTAVVDQINATQAQAKSALESMNPSEEVAATLNDDQKAKLAIIQQTVQSQMGELGTLAQKAFEFVSQWQTEGEKLTALKDGLAAGKLPGDVQATIDSLKELMGTAEQNVTNWTGMVDGAKTAIASATQSYNDLIGGAVQ
;
A
#
# COMPACT_ATOMS: atom_id res chain seq x y z
N MET A 1 68.43 29.26 -10.54
CA MET A 1 67.88 27.90 -10.78
C MET A 1 66.72 27.70 -9.80
N ARG A 2 65.49 28.09 -10.15
CA ARG A 2 64.38 27.22 -10.60
C ARG A 2 64.34 25.86 -9.90
N LYS A 3 63.31 25.64 -9.07
CA LYS A 3 62.35 24.54 -9.22
C LYS A 3 61.10 24.79 -8.36
N LEU A 4 59.98 25.00 -9.07
CA LEU A 4 58.62 25.07 -8.57
C LEU A 4 58.20 23.71 -7.99
N ILE A 5 57.56 23.71 -6.83
CA ILE A 5 56.73 22.61 -6.33
C ILE A 5 55.34 23.21 -6.11
N ILE A 6 54.52 23.22 -7.16
CA ILE A 6 53.07 23.44 -7.08
C ILE A 6 52.43 22.52 -8.13
N LEU A 7 51.25 21.99 -7.80
CA LEU A 7 50.29 21.25 -8.62
C LEU A 7 50.43 19.71 -8.68
N SER A 8 49.63 19.03 -7.85
CA SER A 8 48.87 17.83 -8.26
C SER A 8 47.81 17.44 -7.23
N ILE A 9 46.81 18.31 -6.98
CA ILE A 9 45.55 17.92 -6.27
C ILE A 9 44.32 18.56 -6.97
N LEU A 10 44.35 18.73 -8.29
CA LEU A 10 43.27 19.43 -9.01
C LEU A 10 42.79 18.69 -10.26
N SER A 11 42.50 17.39 -10.15
CA SER A 11 41.97 16.58 -11.26
C SER A 11 40.64 15.86 -10.97
N ILE A 12 40.05 16.01 -9.78
CA ILE A 12 38.79 15.30 -9.42
C ILE A 12 37.53 16.17 -9.72
N ALA A 13 37.69 17.46 -10.04
CA ALA A 13 36.56 18.38 -10.17
C ALA A 13 35.86 18.39 -11.56
N LEU A 14 36.36 17.66 -12.57
CA LEU A 14 35.83 17.76 -13.95
C LEU A 14 35.04 16.53 -14.42
N ALA A 15 35.08 15.40 -13.70
CA ALA A 15 34.31 14.20 -14.05
C ALA A 15 32.88 14.20 -13.44
N SER A 16 32.57 15.11 -12.51
CA SER A 16 31.23 15.19 -11.91
C SER A 16 30.20 15.86 -12.83
N CYS A 17 30.60 16.79 -13.69
CA CYS A 17 29.67 17.50 -14.57
C CYS A 17 29.16 16.66 -15.75
N SER A 18 29.91 15.65 -16.23
CA SER A 18 29.48 14.78 -17.34
C SER A 18 28.49 13.69 -16.90
N ASN A 19 28.63 13.19 -15.67
CA ASN A 19 27.78 12.10 -15.17
C ASN A 19 26.37 12.56 -14.78
N VAL A 20 26.20 13.81 -14.34
CA VAL A 20 24.87 14.36 -13.98
C VAL A 20 23.93 14.37 -15.19
N GLY A 21 24.42 14.79 -16.35
CA GLY A 21 23.63 14.81 -17.58
C GLY A 21 23.16 13.42 -18.03
N LYS A 22 23.95 12.37 -17.77
CA LYS A 22 23.63 10.98 -18.14
C LYS A 22 22.39 10.45 -17.42
N PHE A 23 22.22 10.80 -16.15
CA PHE A 23 21.16 10.22 -15.30
C PHE A 23 19.95 11.11 -15.12
N LYS A 24 20.00 12.36 -15.59
CA LYS A 24 18.94 13.36 -15.42
C LYS A 24 17.55 12.81 -15.79
N GLU A 25 17.38 12.37 -17.03
CA GLU A 25 16.10 11.87 -17.53
C GLU A 25 15.61 10.66 -16.73
N ALA A 26 16.52 9.71 -16.44
CA ALA A 26 16.18 8.52 -15.66
C ALA A 26 15.69 8.86 -14.24
N ILE A 27 16.31 9.85 -13.58
CA ILE A 27 15.91 10.31 -12.24
C ILE A 27 14.58 11.07 -12.30
N GLU A 28 14.38 11.92 -13.32
CA GLU A 28 13.13 12.67 -13.51
C GLU A 28 11.95 11.72 -13.76
N THR A 29 12.09 10.77 -14.68
CA THR A 29 11.07 9.73 -14.93
C THR A 29 10.81 8.91 -13.67
N LEU A 30 11.86 8.44 -13.00
CA LEU A 30 11.73 7.67 -11.76
C LEU A 30 10.96 8.46 -10.69
N SER A 31 11.20 9.76 -10.55
CA SER A 31 10.48 10.60 -9.60
C SER A 31 8.99 10.67 -9.93
N THR A 32 8.63 10.90 -11.18
CA THR A 32 7.22 10.98 -11.60
C THR A 32 6.51 9.65 -11.39
N ASP A 33 7.13 8.54 -11.80
CA ASP A 33 6.53 7.22 -11.67
C ASP A 33 6.42 6.80 -10.19
N TRP A 34 7.39 7.18 -9.36
CA TRP A 34 7.35 6.96 -7.91
C TRP A 34 6.20 7.71 -7.24
N GLU A 35 5.97 8.98 -7.60
CA GLU A 35 4.84 9.76 -7.10
C GLU A 35 3.49 9.14 -7.52
N GLY A 36 3.37 8.72 -8.78
CA GLY A 36 2.20 8.01 -9.27
C GLY A 36 1.95 6.68 -8.55
N THR A 37 3.00 5.92 -8.30
CA THR A 37 2.94 4.64 -7.57
C THR A 37 2.60 4.86 -6.09
N THR A 38 3.15 5.91 -5.47
CA THR A 38 2.81 6.31 -4.10
C THR A 38 1.32 6.60 -3.97
N ALA A 39 0.73 7.35 -4.91
CA ALA A 39 -0.70 7.63 -4.91
C ALA A 39 -1.55 6.35 -5.00
N LYS A 40 -1.15 5.38 -5.81
CA LYS A 40 -1.84 4.08 -5.92
C LYS A 40 -1.75 3.28 -4.61
N VAL A 41 -0.56 3.21 -3.99
CA VAL A 41 -0.33 2.54 -2.71
C VAL A 41 -1.18 3.17 -1.61
N THR A 42 -1.21 4.51 -1.51
CA THR A 42 -2.06 5.22 -0.56
C THR A 42 -3.53 4.91 -0.78
N ALA A 43 -4.00 4.97 -2.04
CA ALA A 43 -5.40 4.70 -2.36
C ALA A 43 -5.86 3.30 -1.92
N VAL A 44 -5.04 2.26 -2.14
CA VAL A 44 -5.41 0.91 -1.73
C VAL A 44 -5.33 0.73 -0.20
N VAL A 45 -4.39 1.38 0.49
CA VAL A 45 -4.34 1.40 1.96
C VAL A 45 -5.61 2.05 2.55
N ASP A 46 -6.04 3.17 1.98
CA ASP A 46 -7.29 3.83 2.39
C ASP A 46 -8.50 2.92 2.17
N GLN A 47 -8.53 2.17 1.06
CA GLN A 47 -9.59 1.20 0.79
C GLN A 47 -9.57 0.02 1.78
N ILE A 48 -8.40 -0.47 2.20
CA ILE A 48 -8.29 -1.51 3.25
C ILE A 48 -8.95 -0.99 4.53
N ASN A 49 -8.56 0.20 4.99
CA ASN A 49 -9.10 0.81 6.21
C ASN A 49 -10.61 1.06 6.12
N ALA A 50 -11.08 1.59 4.99
CA ALA A 50 -12.50 1.82 4.76
C ALA A 50 -13.31 0.52 4.78
N THR A 51 -12.78 -0.55 4.18
CA THR A 51 -13.44 -1.86 4.14
C THR A 51 -13.45 -2.52 5.52
N GLN A 52 -12.40 -2.34 6.34
CA GLN A 52 -12.42 -2.78 7.75
C GLN A 52 -13.51 -2.06 8.55
N ALA A 53 -13.65 -0.75 8.38
CA ALA A 53 -14.71 0.01 9.04
C ALA A 53 -16.11 -0.48 8.60
N GLN A 54 -16.30 -0.74 7.30
CA GLN A 54 -17.53 -1.31 6.77
C GLN A 54 -17.82 -2.70 7.36
N ALA A 55 -16.82 -3.59 7.42
CA ALA A 55 -16.96 -4.92 8.01
C ALA A 55 -17.37 -4.84 9.48
N LYS A 56 -16.74 -3.94 10.25
CA LYS A 56 -17.09 -3.70 11.65
C LYS A 56 -18.53 -3.21 11.80
N SER A 57 -18.94 -2.19 11.03
CA SER A 57 -20.32 -1.69 11.07
C SER A 57 -21.34 -2.74 10.64
N ALA A 58 -21.02 -3.56 9.63
CA ALA A 58 -21.88 -4.67 9.22
C ALA A 58 -22.06 -5.66 10.37
N LEU A 59 -20.97 -6.09 11.02
CA LEU A 59 -21.04 -7.02 12.15
C LEU A 59 -21.82 -6.44 13.34
N GLU A 60 -21.64 -5.17 13.67
CA GLU A 60 -22.40 -4.48 14.73
C GLU A 60 -23.90 -4.46 14.42
N SER A 61 -24.27 -4.28 13.15
CA SER A 61 -25.68 -4.30 12.68
C SER A 61 -26.30 -5.70 12.59
N MET A 62 -25.48 -6.76 12.55
CA MET A 62 -25.91 -8.16 12.46
C MET A 62 -26.37 -8.74 13.80
N ASN A 63 -26.86 -7.91 14.71
CA ASN A 63 -27.47 -8.33 15.96
C ASN A 63 -28.96 -8.03 15.91
N PRO A 64 -29.83 -9.06 15.82
CA PRO A 64 -31.27 -8.84 15.88
C PRO A 64 -31.68 -8.28 17.24
N SER A 65 -32.78 -7.54 17.29
CA SER A 65 -33.40 -7.16 18.57
C SER A 65 -33.78 -8.41 19.37
N GLU A 66 -33.94 -8.28 20.69
CA GLU A 66 -34.36 -9.40 21.55
C GLU A 66 -35.67 -10.06 21.07
N GLU A 67 -36.61 -9.23 20.61
CA GLU A 67 -37.90 -9.67 20.07
C GLU A 67 -37.73 -10.57 18.84
N VAL A 68 -36.90 -10.15 17.88
CA VAL A 68 -36.59 -10.94 16.68
C VAL A 68 -35.76 -12.17 17.04
N ALA A 69 -34.78 -12.04 17.93
CA ALA A 69 -33.94 -13.15 18.35
C ALA A 69 -34.76 -14.28 19.00
N ALA A 70 -35.84 -13.94 19.71
CA ALA A 70 -36.74 -14.90 20.33
C ALA A 70 -37.58 -15.68 19.32
N THR A 71 -37.82 -15.16 18.10
CA THR A 71 -38.58 -15.87 17.06
C THR A 71 -37.72 -16.81 16.22
N LEU A 72 -36.39 -16.69 16.28
CA LEU A 72 -35.48 -17.55 15.54
C LEU A 72 -35.46 -18.98 16.11
N ASN A 73 -35.69 -19.96 15.24
CA ASN A 73 -35.43 -21.37 15.56
C ASN A 73 -33.92 -21.70 15.52
N ASP A 74 -33.57 -22.93 15.89
CA ASP A 74 -32.16 -23.35 16.00
C ASP A 74 -31.42 -23.31 14.66
N ASP A 75 -32.07 -23.67 13.55
CA ASP A 75 -31.49 -23.60 12.21
C ASP A 75 -31.22 -22.14 11.80
N GLN A 76 -32.12 -21.22 12.13
CA GLN A 76 -31.95 -19.79 11.85
C GLN A 76 -30.85 -19.19 12.72
N LYS A 77 -30.74 -19.58 13.99
CA LYS A 77 -29.64 -19.16 14.88
C LYS A 77 -28.29 -19.66 14.37
N ALA A 78 -28.22 -20.91 13.90
CA ALA A 78 -27.01 -21.45 13.30
C ALA A 78 -26.60 -20.68 12.03
N LYS A 79 -27.57 -20.34 11.16
CA LYS A 79 -27.32 -19.50 9.98
C LYS A 79 -26.82 -18.10 10.36
N LEU A 80 -27.42 -17.46 11.36
CA LEU A 80 -26.98 -16.16 11.86
C LEU A 80 -25.52 -16.21 12.33
N ALA A 81 -25.15 -17.24 13.10
CA ALA A 81 -23.78 -17.42 13.57
C ALA A 81 -22.78 -17.58 12.41
N ILE A 82 -23.14 -18.34 11.36
CA ILE A 82 -22.30 -18.50 10.15
C ILE A 82 -22.13 -17.16 9.40
N ILE A 83 -23.20 -16.38 9.29
CA ILE A 83 -23.17 -15.06 8.64
C ILE A 83 -22.23 -14.12 9.40
N GLN A 84 -22.37 -14.03 10.72
CA GLN A 84 -21.50 -13.22 11.58
C GLN A 84 -20.04 -13.67 11.50
N GLN A 85 -19.80 -14.99 11.55
CA GLN A 85 -18.47 -15.59 11.43
C GLN A 85 -17.80 -15.26 10.09
N THR A 86 -18.57 -15.17 9.01
CA THR A 86 -18.08 -14.79 7.69
C THR A 86 -17.50 -13.37 7.73
N VAL A 87 -18.26 -12.40 8.27
CA VAL A 87 -17.78 -11.02 8.40
C VAL A 87 -16.56 -10.93 9.34
N GLN A 88 -16.56 -11.67 10.45
CA GLN A 88 -15.41 -11.73 11.36
C GLN A 88 -14.14 -12.28 10.69
N SER A 89 -14.26 -13.31 9.85
CA SER A 89 -13.11 -13.84 9.07
C SER A 89 -12.54 -12.76 8.15
N GLN A 90 -13.42 -12.05 7.43
CA GLN A 90 -13.01 -10.96 6.56
C GLN A 90 -12.32 -9.82 7.32
N MET A 91 -12.78 -9.49 8.53
CA MET A 91 -12.08 -8.53 9.39
C MET A 91 -10.65 -8.99 9.74
N GLY A 92 -10.46 -10.28 10.07
CA GLY A 92 -9.13 -10.83 10.36
C GLY A 92 -8.20 -10.82 9.14
N GLU A 93 -8.72 -11.17 7.97
CA GLU A 93 -7.99 -11.14 6.69
C GLU A 93 -7.59 -9.71 6.33
N LEU A 94 -8.52 -8.74 6.42
CA LEU A 94 -8.23 -7.32 6.21
C LEU A 94 -7.24 -6.79 7.25
N GLY A 95 -7.29 -7.25 8.50
CA GLY A 95 -6.31 -6.93 9.55
C GLY A 95 -4.90 -7.36 9.16
N THR A 96 -4.76 -8.59 8.69
CA THR A 96 -3.48 -9.13 8.19
C THR A 96 -2.98 -8.35 6.98
N LEU A 97 -3.89 -7.98 6.08
CA LEU A 97 -3.57 -7.18 4.90
C LEU A 97 -3.07 -5.78 5.28
N ALA A 98 -3.73 -5.12 6.24
CA ALA A 98 -3.33 -3.81 6.73
C ALA A 98 -1.93 -3.82 7.36
N GLN A 99 -1.58 -4.88 8.11
CA GLN A 99 -0.24 -5.04 8.66
C GLN A 99 0.82 -5.14 7.55
N LYS A 100 0.60 -6.00 6.55
CA LYS A 100 1.51 -6.14 5.41
C LYS A 100 1.66 -4.83 4.63
N ALA A 101 0.56 -4.10 4.46
CA ALA A 101 0.59 -2.81 3.79
C ALA A 101 1.38 -1.77 4.58
N PHE A 102 1.26 -1.74 5.90
CA PHE A 102 2.05 -0.86 6.77
C PHE A 102 3.55 -1.18 6.70
N GLU A 103 3.92 -2.46 6.77
CA GLU A 103 5.31 -2.92 6.63
C GLU A 103 5.91 -2.47 5.30
N PHE A 104 5.17 -2.63 4.20
CA PHE A 104 5.60 -2.17 2.89
C PHE A 104 5.70 -0.64 2.80
N VAL A 105 4.72 0.11 3.32
CA VAL A 105 4.76 1.59 3.32
C VAL A 105 5.97 2.12 4.09
N SER A 106 6.36 1.48 5.19
CA SER A 106 7.57 1.82 5.95
C SER A 106 8.85 1.61 5.11
N GLN A 107 8.94 0.49 4.39
CA GLN A 107 10.04 0.24 3.44
C GLN A 107 10.03 1.26 2.30
N TRP A 108 8.86 1.55 1.73
CA TRP A 108 8.68 2.53 0.66
C TRP A 108 9.18 3.92 1.07
N GLN A 109 8.80 4.39 2.25
CA GLN A 109 9.24 5.69 2.78
C GLN A 109 10.76 5.74 2.95
N THR A 110 11.34 4.69 3.52
CA THR A 110 12.79 4.58 3.73
C THR A 110 13.55 4.64 2.40
N GLU A 111 13.08 3.91 1.39
CA GLU A 111 13.71 3.88 0.07
C GLU A 111 13.47 5.19 -0.71
N GLY A 112 12.35 5.87 -0.47
CA GLY A 112 12.06 7.21 -1.00
C GLY A 112 13.08 8.29 -0.61
N GLU A 113 13.80 8.10 0.50
CA GLU A 113 14.92 8.99 0.87
C GLU A 113 16.07 8.91 -0.14
N LYS A 114 16.31 7.74 -0.74
CA LYS A 114 17.34 7.58 -1.78
C LYS A 114 16.95 8.31 -3.07
N LEU A 115 15.68 8.26 -3.44
CA LEU A 115 15.15 9.04 -4.56
C LEU A 115 15.30 10.55 -4.30
N THR A 116 15.03 10.99 -3.07
CA THR A 116 15.24 12.38 -2.65
C THR A 116 16.71 12.78 -2.79
N ALA A 117 17.64 11.95 -2.32
CA ALA A 117 19.08 12.19 -2.47
C ALA A 117 19.53 12.26 -3.94
N LEU A 118 18.93 11.45 -4.84
CA LEU A 118 19.17 11.53 -6.28
C LEU A 118 18.68 12.86 -6.86
N LYS A 119 17.48 13.31 -6.49
CA LYS A 119 16.90 14.60 -6.92
C LYS A 119 17.73 15.79 -6.44
N ASP A 120 18.11 15.79 -5.17
CA ASP A 120 18.93 16.83 -4.57
C ASP A 120 20.34 16.86 -5.18
N GLY A 121 20.94 15.69 -5.40
CA GLY A 121 22.23 15.56 -6.07
C GLY A 121 22.19 16.05 -7.53
N LEU A 122 21.09 15.79 -8.23
CA LEU A 122 20.86 16.29 -9.60
C LEU A 122 20.76 17.82 -9.60
N ALA A 123 19.99 18.41 -8.69
CA ALA A 123 19.83 19.86 -8.55
C ALA A 123 21.14 20.56 -8.15
N ALA A 124 21.94 19.93 -7.27
CA ALA A 124 23.24 20.43 -6.85
C ALA A 124 24.37 20.20 -7.86
N GLY A 125 24.11 19.49 -8.97
CA GLY A 125 25.14 19.10 -9.95
C GLY A 125 26.17 18.10 -9.40
N LYS A 126 25.83 17.39 -8.32
CA LYS A 126 26.67 16.40 -7.63
C LYS A 126 25.84 15.22 -7.17
N LEU A 127 25.76 14.19 -8.01
CA LEU A 127 25.05 12.95 -7.69
C LEU A 127 25.75 12.13 -6.58
N PRO A 128 24.99 11.36 -5.79
CA PRO A 128 25.55 10.42 -4.82
C PRO A 128 26.33 9.27 -5.51
N GLY A 129 27.00 8.45 -4.71
CA GLY A 129 27.66 7.24 -5.21
C GLY A 129 26.65 6.21 -5.72
N ASP A 130 27.04 5.42 -6.71
CA ASP A 130 26.28 4.30 -7.29
C ASP A 130 24.82 4.61 -7.71
N VAL A 131 24.68 5.67 -8.52
CA VAL A 131 23.38 6.14 -9.04
C VAL A 131 22.63 5.05 -9.80
N GLN A 132 23.31 4.26 -10.62
CA GLN A 132 22.67 3.23 -11.43
C GLN A 132 22.05 2.14 -10.56
N ALA A 133 22.80 1.60 -9.59
CA ALA A 133 22.26 0.59 -8.67
C ALA A 133 21.10 1.14 -7.84
N THR A 134 21.16 2.41 -7.43
CA THR A 134 20.07 3.07 -6.70
C THR A 134 18.81 3.17 -7.56
N ILE A 135 18.94 3.59 -8.83
CA ILE A 135 17.82 3.66 -9.78
C ILE A 135 17.21 2.26 -9.98
N ASP A 136 18.05 1.24 -10.17
CA ASP A 136 17.58 -0.13 -10.42
C ASP A 136 16.84 -0.70 -9.20
N SER A 137 17.37 -0.49 -7.99
CA SER A 137 16.72 -0.89 -6.74
C SER A 137 15.36 -0.19 -6.53
N LEU A 138 15.24 1.09 -6.86
CA LEU A 138 13.98 1.83 -6.74
C LEU A 138 12.95 1.35 -7.76
N LYS A 139 13.37 1.04 -8.98
CA LYS A 139 12.50 0.44 -10.02
C LYS A 139 11.99 -0.94 -9.62
N GLU A 140 12.84 -1.77 -9.03
CA GLU A 140 12.44 -3.09 -8.52
C GLU A 140 11.38 -2.96 -7.41
N LEU A 141 11.59 -2.02 -6.49
CA LEU A 141 10.61 -1.76 -5.43
C LEU A 141 9.30 -1.21 -5.98
N MET A 142 9.33 -0.33 -6.99
CA MET A 142 8.13 0.10 -7.72
C MET A 142 7.38 -1.08 -8.34
N GLY A 143 8.11 -2.00 -8.99
CA GLY A 143 7.50 -3.22 -9.54
C GLY A 143 6.83 -4.08 -8.45
N THR A 144 7.41 -4.12 -7.25
CA THR A 144 6.80 -4.77 -6.08
C THR A 144 5.55 -4.02 -5.60
N ALA A 145 5.60 -2.68 -5.59
CA ALA A 145 4.46 -1.84 -5.22
C ALA A 145 3.26 -2.06 -6.15
N GLU A 146 3.48 -2.13 -7.45
CA GLU A 146 2.41 -2.36 -8.42
C GLU A 146 1.76 -3.74 -8.28
N GLN A 147 2.57 -4.77 -8.01
CA GLN A 147 2.07 -6.11 -7.68
C GLN A 147 1.25 -6.11 -6.39
N ASN A 148 1.76 -5.43 -5.35
CA ASN A 148 1.06 -5.26 -4.09
C ASN A 148 -0.28 -4.54 -4.27
N VAL A 149 -0.30 -3.41 -4.98
CA VAL A 149 -1.55 -2.68 -5.29
C VAL A 149 -2.55 -3.60 -5.96
N THR A 150 -2.15 -4.33 -7.00
CA THR A 150 -3.05 -5.25 -7.72
C THR A 150 -3.62 -6.34 -6.80
N ASN A 151 -2.74 -6.99 -6.03
CA ASN A 151 -3.13 -8.05 -5.10
C ASN A 151 -4.06 -7.53 -3.99
N TRP A 152 -3.67 -6.43 -3.34
CA TRP A 152 -4.42 -5.85 -2.24
C TRP A 152 -5.79 -5.33 -2.69
N THR A 153 -5.88 -4.70 -3.87
CA THR A 153 -7.18 -4.32 -4.46
C THR A 153 -8.08 -5.54 -4.67
N GLY A 154 -7.54 -6.63 -5.22
CA GLY A 154 -8.30 -7.88 -5.39
C GLY A 154 -8.81 -8.46 -4.06
N MET A 155 -7.97 -8.46 -3.03
CA MET A 155 -8.36 -8.90 -1.68
C MET A 155 -9.44 -8.00 -1.07
N VAL A 156 -9.31 -6.69 -1.22
CA VAL A 156 -10.30 -5.72 -0.74
C VAL A 156 -11.65 -5.91 -1.44
N ASP A 157 -11.67 -6.08 -2.76
CA ASP A 157 -12.91 -6.25 -3.52
C ASP A 157 -13.57 -7.60 -3.24
N GLY A 158 -12.78 -8.65 -3.01
CA GLY A 158 -13.25 -9.93 -2.49
C GLY A 158 -13.92 -9.78 -1.13
N ALA A 159 -13.28 -9.06 -0.20
CA ALA A 159 -13.82 -8.81 1.13
C ALA A 159 -15.12 -8.01 1.08
N LYS A 160 -15.19 -6.93 0.29
CA LYS A 160 -16.42 -6.16 0.08
C LYS A 160 -17.56 -7.04 -0.41
N THR A 161 -17.28 -7.91 -1.38
CA THR A 161 -18.29 -8.83 -1.94
C THR A 161 -18.80 -9.83 -0.90
N ALA A 162 -17.89 -10.40 -0.10
CA ALA A 162 -18.24 -11.33 0.97
C ALA A 162 -19.07 -10.64 2.07
N ILE A 163 -18.66 -9.44 2.49
CA ILE A 163 -19.38 -8.63 3.49
C ILE A 163 -20.77 -8.27 2.97
N ALA A 164 -20.90 -7.79 1.73
CA ALA A 164 -22.19 -7.45 1.14
C ALA A 164 -23.14 -8.66 1.06
N SER A 165 -22.60 -9.82 0.67
CA SER A 165 -23.37 -11.07 0.60
C SER A 165 -23.82 -11.55 1.98
N ALA A 166 -22.96 -11.42 2.99
CA ALA A 166 -23.30 -11.72 4.38
C ALA A 166 -24.39 -10.78 4.90
N THR A 167 -24.31 -9.48 4.62
CA THR A 167 -25.32 -8.49 4.99
C THR A 167 -26.67 -8.78 4.33
N GLN A 168 -26.68 -9.14 3.04
CA GLN A 168 -27.91 -9.54 2.38
C GLN A 168 -28.51 -10.80 3.01
N SER A 169 -27.68 -11.82 3.27
CA SER A 169 -28.12 -13.06 3.91
C SER A 169 -28.70 -12.83 5.30
N TYR A 170 -28.12 -11.88 6.06
CA TYR A 170 -28.65 -11.44 7.35
C TYR A 170 -30.05 -10.82 7.18
N ASN A 171 -30.20 -9.88 6.26
CA ASN A 171 -31.48 -9.22 6.01
C ASN A 171 -32.57 -10.20 5.58
N ASP A 172 -32.24 -11.17 4.73
CA ASP A 172 -33.19 -12.20 4.29
C ASP A 172 -33.59 -13.12 5.46
N LEU A 173 -32.63 -13.50 6.30
CA LEU A 173 -32.87 -14.34 7.48
C LEU A 173 -33.82 -13.65 8.47
N ILE A 174 -33.56 -12.38 8.77
CA ILE A 174 -34.36 -11.60 9.73
C ILE A 174 -35.71 -11.20 9.12
N GLY A 175 -35.74 -10.77 7.86
CA GLY A 175 -36.98 -10.41 7.16
C GLY A 175 -37.96 -11.58 7.01
N GLY A 176 -37.44 -12.80 6.88
CA GLY A 176 -38.25 -14.03 6.89
C GLY A 176 -38.74 -14.46 8.28
N ALA A 177 -38.21 -13.90 9.37
CA ALA A 177 -38.58 -14.24 10.75
C ALA A 177 -39.72 -13.37 11.32
N VAL A 178 -40.11 -12.30 10.62
CA VAL A 178 -41.14 -11.33 11.02
C VAL A 178 -42.47 -11.52 10.25
N GLN A 179 -42.50 -12.44 9.27
CA GLN A 179 -43.70 -12.82 8.51
C GLN A 179 -44.39 -14.03 9.13
#